data_AF-A0A662D638-F1
#
_entry.id   AF-A0A662D638-F1
#
_cell.length_a   1.000
_cell.length_b   1.000
_cell.length_c   1.000
_cell.angle_alpha   90.00
_cell.angle_beta   90.00
_cell.angle_gamma   90.00
#
_symmetry.space_group_name_H-M   'P 1'
#
loop_
_entity.id
_entity.type
_entity.pdbx_description
1 polymer ?
#
loop_
_entity_poly.entity_id
_entity_poly.type
_entity_poly.pdbx_seq_one_letter_code
_entity_poly.pdbx_strand_id
1 'polypeptide(L)'
;MRNPLWRLVRERRNLITGIALIAIGLVVALGASFVVHMVESPEFDELGRALYPNVPRGWVIATVAQMLALGGVLMSMAGIAFGWIYGRPLTWARAMLGAILFTGLMFILFAIIPNQFLTLTQATLEWTPQKIFFTFPSFIVLNNDISISYAALKDMISAGYATAMLFLVPIVMYQWQGRGMKADKPKPTTVSNYGRPMRVER
;
A
#
# COMPACT_ATOMS: atom_id res chain seq x y z
N MET A 1 -3.85 3.41 -39.80
CA MET A 1 -2.98 3.97 -38.74
C MET A 1 -3.87 4.77 -37.77
N ARG A 2 -3.78 4.56 -36.45
CA ARG A 2 -4.59 5.35 -35.49
C ARG A 2 -4.00 6.77 -35.35
N ASN A 3 -4.82 7.80 -35.48
CA ASN A 3 -4.45 9.22 -35.49
C ASN A 3 -3.61 9.65 -34.26
N PRO A 4 -2.42 10.27 -34.40
CA PRO A 4 -1.58 10.69 -33.25
C PRO A 4 -2.28 11.53 -32.17
N LEU A 5 -3.37 12.23 -32.52
CA LEU A 5 -4.16 13.05 -31.59
C LEU A 5 -4.77 12.25 -30.41
N TRP A 6 -5.17 10.99 -30.60
CA TRP A 6 -5.77 10.21 -29.49
C TRP A 6 -4.77 9.94 -28.35
N ARG A 7 -3.47 9.87 -28.68
CA ARG A 7 -2.41 9.63 -27.70
C ARG A 7 -2.23 10.85 -26.81
N LEU A 8 -2.18 12.04 -27.40
CA LEU A 8 -2.06 13.32 -26.71
C LEU A 8 -3.25 13.57 -25.76
N VAL A 9 -4.48 13.31 -26.22
CA VAL A 9 -5.69 13.46 -25.39
C VAL A 9 -5.66 12.52 -24.19
N ARG A 10 -5.30 11.25 -24.40
CA ARG A 10 -5.17 10.27 -23.31
C ARG A 10 -4.08 10.66 -22.32
N GLU A 11 -2.94 11.09 -22.82
CA GLU A 11 -1.82 11.54 -22.00
C GLU A 11 -2.17 12.76 -21.15
N ARG A 12 -2.86 13.75 -21.73
CA ARG A 12 -3.36 14.91 -20.99
C ARG A 12 -4.37 14.52 -19.92
N ARG A 13 -5.30 13.62 -20.24
CA ARG A 13 -6.27 13.10 -19.27
C ARG A 13 -5.58 12.39 -18.11
N ASN A 14 -4.64 11.48 -18.40
CA ASN A 14 -3.90 10.77 -17.36
C ASN A 14 -3.12 11.72 -16.45
N LEU A 15 -2.53 12.78 -17.01
CA LEU A 15 -1.83 13.81 -16.24
C LEU A 15 -2.80 14.55 -15.31
N ILE A 16 -3.94 15.01 -15.83
CA ILE A 16 -4.96 15.72 -15.02
C ILE A 16 -5.48 14.80 -13.90
N THR A 17 -5.80 13.55 -14.22
CA THR A 17 -6.23 12.57 -13.21
C THR A 17 -5.13 12.34 -12.18
N GLY A 18 -3.86 12.20 -12.59
CA GLY A 18 -2.73 12.04 -11.69
C GLY A 18 -2.57 13.23 -10.74
N ILE A 19 -2.65 14.46 -11.26
CA ILE A 19 -2.60 15.70 -10.45
C ILE A 19 -3.77 15.73 -9.45
N ALA A 20 -4.98 15.40 -9.90
CA ALA A 20 -6.16 15.39 -9.02
C ALA A 20 -6.00 14.37 -7.89
N LEU A 21 -5.51 13.16 -8.18
CA LEU A 21 -5.23 12.14 -7.16
C LEU A 21 -4.17 12.58 -6.16
N ILE A 22 -3.11 13.27 -6.62
CA ILE A 22 -2.09 13.85 -5.72
C ILE A 22 -2.72 14.91 -4.83
N ALA A 23 -3.47 15.85 -5.39
CA ALA A 23 -4.08 16.93 -4.61
C ALA A 23 -5.04 16.39 -3.54
N ILE A 24 -5.95 15.50 -3.93
CA ILE A 24 -6.88 14.86 -2.98
C ILE A 24 -6.09 14.04 -1.96
N GLY A 25 -5.07 13.29 -2.40
CA GLY A 25 -4.26 12.44 -1.55
C GLY A 25 -3.51 13.23 -0.48
N LEU A 26 -2.92 14.36 -0.86
CA LEU A 26 -2.25 15.27 0.08
C LEU A 26 -3.24 15.91 1.06
N VAL A 27 -4.40 16.35 0.60
CA VAL A 27 -5.44 16.92 1.48
C VAL A 27 -5.90 15.88 2.51
N VAL A 28 -6.16 14.65 2.07
CA VAL A 28 -6.54 13.55 2.96
C VAL A 28 -5.41 13.21 3.93
N ALA A 29 -4.17 13.10 3.43
CA ALA A 29 -3.00 12.77 4.25
C ALA A 29 -2.75 13.81 5.35
N LEU A 30 -2.80 15.10 5.00
CA LEU A 30 -2.57 16.20 5.94
C LEU A 30 -3.73 16.34 6.93
N GLY A 31 -4.98 16.31 6.43
CA GLY A 31 -6.16 16.41 7.28
C GLY A 31 -6.27 15.26 8.28
N ALA A 32 -6.03 14.03 7.83
CA ALA A 32 -6.06 12.87 8.70
C ALA A 32 -4.87 12.84 9.67
N SER A 33 -3.66 13.22 9.23
CA SER A 33 -2.50 13.36 10.14
C SER A 33 -2.76 14.41 11.23
N PHE A 34 -3.41 15.53 10.89
CA PHE A 34 -3.82 16.52 11.89
C PHE A 34 -4.79 15.91 12.91
N VAL A 35 -5.77 15.13 12.46
CA VAL A 35 -6.70 14.42 13.36
C VAL A 35 -5.95 13.44 14.26
N VAL A 36 -5.01 12.65 13.75
CA VAL A 36 -4.17 11.75 14.56
C VAL A 36 -3.47 12.53 15.68
N HIS A 37 -2.81 13.64 15.34
CA HIS A 37 -2.14 14.49 16.33
C HIS A 37 -3.09 15.06 17.37
N MET A 38 -4.32 15.42 17.00
CA MET A 38 -5.32 15.88 17.96
C MET A 38 -5.77 14.75 18.88
N VAL A 39 -6.07 13.57 18.33
CA VAL A 39 -6.58 12.40 19.08
C VAL A 39 -5.54 11.86 20.06
N GLU A 40 -4.28 11.80 19.66
CA GLU A 40 -3.17 11.25 20.46
C GLU A 40 -2.48 12.31 21.36
N SER A 41 -2.92 13.57 21.29
CA SER A 41 -2.39 14.62 22.19
C SER A 41 -2.71 14.32 23.65
N PRO A 42 -1.88 14.77 24.62
CA PRO A 42 -2.19 14.66 26.03
C PRO A 42 -3.59 15.22 26.37
N GLU A 43 -4.31 14.52 27.25
CA GLU A 43 -5.67 14.94 27.65
C GLU A 43 -5.66 16.06 28.68
N PHE A 44 -4.58 16.20 29.44
CA PHE A 44 -4.44 17.19 30.50
C PHE A 44 -3.10 17.93 30.37
N ASP A 45 -3.10 19.22 30.73
CA ASP A 45 -1.86 19.97 30.94
C ASP A 45 -1.18 19.59 32.27
N GLU A 46 0.00 20.17 32.52
CA GLU A 46 0.77 19.93 33.76
C GLU A 46 0.00 20.37 35.03
N LEU A 47 -1.05 21.18 34.88
CA LEU A 47 -1.88 21.69 35.96
C LEU A 47 -3.20 20.90 36.11
N GLY A 48 -3.37 19.81 35.34
CA GLY A 48 -4.56 18.95 35.37
C GLY A 48 -5.79 19.52 34.65
N ARG A 49 -5.64 20.54 33.80
CA ARG A 49 -6.73 21.11 33.01
C ARG A 49 -6.91 20.34 31.73
N ALA A 50 -8.16 20.01 31.40
CA ALA A 50 -8.48 19.25 30.20
C ALA A 50 -8.11 20.03 28.91
N LEU A 51 -7.32 19.41 28.05
CA LEU A 51 -6.93 19.89 26.73
C LEU A 51 -7.86 19.31 25.67
N TYR A 52 -8.48 20.20 24.88
CA TYR A 52 -9.37 19.83 23.78
C TYR A 52 -10.49 18.84 24.18
N PRO A 53 -11.37 19.21 25.12
CA PRO A 53 -12.37 18.30 25.69
C PRO A 53 -13.36 17.75 24.65
N ASN A 54 -13.52 18.43 23.51
CA ASN A 54 -14.42 18.01 22.42
C ASN A 54 -13.76 17.08 21.39
N VAL A 55 -12.46 16.81 21.51
CA VAL A 55 -11.75 15.90 20.59
C VAL A 55 -12.01 14.47 21.04
N PRO A 56 -12.57 13.62 20.17
CA PRO A 56 -12.88 12.25 20.55
C PRO A 56 -11.57 11.46 20.69
N ARG A 57 -11.46 10.70 21.79
CA ARG A 57 -10.24 9.97 22.18
C ARG A 57 -10.38 8.47 21.95
N GLY A 58 -9.25 7.78 21.98
CA GLY A 58 -9.17 6.33 21.92
C GLY A 58 -8.55 5.77 20.64
N TRP A 59 -8.07 4.54 20.76
CA TRP A 59 -7.24 3.89 19.74
C TRP A 59 -7.97 3.66 18.42
N VAL A 60 -9.28 3.38 18.44
CA VAL A 60 -10.06 3.12 17.22
C VAL A 60 -10.03 4.33 16.30
N ILE A 61 -10.25 5.52 16.85
CA ILE A 61 -10.30 6.77 16.08
C ILE A 61 -8.90 7.12 15.57
N ALA A 62 -7.89 6.97 16.44
CA ALA A 62 -6.49 7.15 16.06
C ALA A 62 -6.11 6.24 14.89
N THR A 63 -6.39 4.93 14.98
CA THR A 63 -6.08 3.95 13.92
C THR A 63 -6.84 4.25 12.63
N VAL A 64 -8.13 4.63 12.70
CA VAL A 64 -8.89 5.02 11.49
C VAL A 64 -8.28 6.26 10.83
N ALA A 65 -7.92 7.28 11.62
CA ALA A 65 -7.27 8.48 11.10
C ALA A 65 -5.88 8.17 10.51
N GLN A 66 -5.07 7.32 11.16
CA GLN A 66 -3.79 6.86 10.62
C GLN A 66 -3.97 6.10 9.29
N MET A 67 -4.98 5.24 9.19
CA MET A 67 -5.30 4.51 7.95
C MET A 67 -5.73 5.46 6.81
N LEU A 68 -6.52 6.49 7.12
CA LEU A 68 -6.88 7.52 6.15
C LEU A 68 -5.64 8.32 5.72
N ALA A 69 -4.77 8.68 6.66
CA ALA A 69 -3.53 9.39 6.35
C ALA A 69 -2.63 8.57 5.41
N LEU A 70 -2.43 7.29 5.73
CA LEU A 70 -1.72 6.34 4.89
C LEU A 70 -2.39 6.19 3.51
N GLY A 71 -3.72 6.08 3.46
CA GLY A 71 -4.49 6.04 2.23
C GLY A 71 -4.26 7.26 1.34
N GLY A 72 -4.19 8.47 1.94
CA GLY A 72 -3.86 9.71 1.24
C GLY A 72 -2.45 9.69 0.63
N VAL A 73 -1.47 9.17 1.37
CA VAL A 73 -0.09 8.98 0.86
C VAL A 73 -0.07 8.00 -0.32
N LEU A 74 -0.69 6.83 -0.17
CA LEU A 74 -0.75 5.81 -1.23
C LEU A 74 -1.49 6.32 -2.48
N MET A 75 -2.57 7.09 -2.30
CA MET A 75 -3.30 7.73 -3.39
C MET A 75 -2.44 8.77 -4.12
N SER A 76 -1.64 9.54 -3.38
CA SER A 76 -0.69 10.49 -3.96
C SER A 76 0.37 9.76 -4.79
N MET A 77 0.96 8.69 -4.25
CA MET A 77 1.92 7.85 -4.98
C MET A 77 1.30 7.25 -6.25
N ALA A 78 0.07 6.75 -6.17
CA ALA A 78 -0.66 6.25 -7.33
C ALA A 78 -0.91 7.34 -8.38
N GLY A 79 -1.24 8.56 -7.95
CA GLY A 79 -1.39 9.73 -8.81
C GLY A 79 -0.11 10.07 -9.57
N ILE A 80 1.04 10.04 -8.88
CA ILE A 80 2.37 10.24 -9.51
C ILE A 80 2.64 9.14 -10.54
N ALA A 81 2.43 7.87 -10.16
CA ALA A 81 2.64 6.74 -11.07
C ALA A 81 1.74 6.84 -12.30
N PHE A 82 0.47 7.20 -12.14
CA PHE A 82 -0.49 7.30 -13.24
C PHE A 82 -0.24 8.49 -14.16
N GLY A 83 0.10 9.66 -13.61
CA GLY A 83 0.31 10.88 -14.40
C GLY A 83 1.63 10.88 -15.18
N TRP A 84 2.70 10.33 -14.59
CA TRP A 84 4.06 10.51 -15.10
C TRP A 84 4.81 9.22 -15.49
N ILE A 85 4.42 8.05 -14.99
CA ILE A 85 5.08 6.77 -15.33
C ILE A 85 4.23 5.96 -16.31
N TYR A 86 2.94 5.81 -16.02
CA TYR A 86 2.09 4.85 -16.71
C TYR A 86 1.86 5.21 -18.18
N GLY A 87 2.23 4.29 -19.08
CA GLY A 87 2.05 4.45 -20.53
C GLY A 87 2.92 5.53 -21.16
N ARG A 88 3.95 6.02 -20.46
CA ARG A 88 4.90 7.03 -20.94
C ARG A 88 6.25 6.39 -21.27
N PRO A 89 7.04 6.97 -22.19
CA PRO A 89 8.39 6.49 -22.45
C PRO A 89 9.26 6.62 -21.19
N LEU A 90 10.01 5.58 -20.87
CA LEU A 90 10.83 5.50 -19.66
C LEU A 90 12.15 6.27 -19.88
N THR A 91 12.17 7.54 -19.46
CA THR A 91 13.40 8.33 -19.39
C THR A 91 14.11 8.06 -18.06
N TRP A 92 15.39 8.42 -17.95
CA TRP A 92 16.14 8.35 -16.69
C TRP A 92 15.40 9.00 -15.51
N ALA A 93 14.84 10.20 -15.70
CA ALA A 93 14.07 10.90 -14.67
C ALA A 93 12.81 10.12 -14.24
N ARG A 94 12.07 9.52 -15.18
CA ARG A 94 10.87 8.72 -14.87
C ARG A 94 11.23 7.39 -14.21
N ALA A 95 12.35 6.79 -14.60
CA ALA A 95 12.88 5.60 -13.96
C ALA A 95 13.28 5.88 -12.51
N MET A 96 13.99 6.98 -12.26
CA MET A 96 14.34 7.43 -10.91
C MET A 96 13.09 7.71 -10.06
N LEU A 97 12.11 8.40 -10.61
CA LEU A 97 10.85 8.67 -9.92
C LEU A 97 10.10 7.36 -9.60
N GLY A 98 10.10 6.39 -10.53
CA GLY A 98 9.57 5.05 -10.27
C GLY A 98 10.31 4.30 -9.17
N ALA A 99 11.64 4.40 -9.12
CA ALA A 99 12.46 3.80 -8.07
C ALA A 99 12.15 4.42 -6.69
N ILE A 100 12.03 5.74 -6.60
CA ILE A 100 11.66 6.44 -5.35
C ILE A 100 10.28 5.99 -4.86
N LEU A 101 9.28 5.93 -5.76
CA LEU A 101 7.95 5.45 -5.40
C LEU A 101 7.97 4.00 -4.91
N PHE A 102 8.72 3.13 -5.60
CA PHE A 102 8.83 1.74 -5.21
C PHE A 102 9.52 1.60 -3.84
N THR A 103 10.65 2.26 -3.63
CA THR A 103 11.36 2.28 -2.35
C THR A 103 10.47 2.80 -1.23
N GLY A 104 9.77 3.92 -1.44
CA GLY A 104 8.81 4.46 -0.48
C GLY A 104 7.69 3.46 -0.16
N LEU A 105 7.17 2.76 -1.16
CA LEU A 105 6.16 1.72 -0.96
C LEU A 105 6.72 0.55 -0.14
N MET A 106 7.96 0.14 -0.37
CA MET A 106 8.61 -0.91 0.43
C MET A 106 8.80 -0.47 1.89
N PHE A 107 9.18 0.78 2.14
CA PHE A 107 9.22 1.33 3.50
C PHE A 107 7.83 1.32 4.16
N ILE A 108 6.79 1.70 3.44
CA ILE A 108 5.42 1.63 3.94
C ILE A 108 5.05 0.19 4.33
N LEU A 109 5.26 -0.75 3.40
CA LEU A 109 4.84 -2.14 3.57
C LEU A 109 5.62 -2.87 4.67
N PHE A 110 6.93 -2.68 4.76
CA PHE A 110 7.79 -3.49 5.62
C PHE A 110 8.28 -2.77 6.88
N ALA A 111 8.24 -1.44 6.93
CA ALA A 111 8.62 -0.69 8.13
C ALA A 111 7.39 -0.08 8.80
N ILE A 112 6.62 0.74 8.09
CA ILE A 112 5.56 1.55 8.70
C ILE A 112 4.38 0.69 9.17
N ILE A 113 3.78 -0.10 8.27
CA ILE A 113 2.61 -0.91 8.62
C ILE A 113 2.92 -1.90 9.76
N PRO A 114 4.02 -2.69 9.72
CA PRO A 114 4.36 -3.59 10.83
C PRO A 114 4.62 -2.85 12.13
N ASN A 115 5.34 -1.72 12.08
CA ASN A 115 5.59 -0.91 13.28
C ASN A 115 4.28 -0.43 13.91
N GLN A 116 3.36 0.15 13.14
CA GLN A 116 2.09 0.65 13.66
C GLN A 116 1.22 -0.45 14.26
N PHE A 117 1.18 -1.64 13.63
CA PHE A 117 0.47 -2.79 14.18
C PHE A 117 1.08 -3.25 15.52
N LEU A 118 2.41 -3.33 15.61
CA LEU A 118 3.08 -3.71 16.86
C LEU A 118 2.89 -2.67 17.95
N THR A 119 3.00 -1.37 17.63
CA THR A 119 2.72 -0.28 18.59
C THR A 119 1.29 -0.39 19.13
N LEU A 120 0.29 -0.55 18.26
CA LEU A 120 -1.11 -0.69 18.69
C LEU A 120 -1.30 -1.91 19.60
N THR A 121 -0.79 -3.08 19.18
CA THR A 121 -1.00 -4.34 19.92
C THR A 121 -0.24 -4.40 21.23
N GLN A 122 0.96 -3.84 21.31
CA GLN A 122 1.81 -3.91 22.49
C GLN A 122 1.53 -2.77 23.47
N ALA A 123 1.42 -1.52 22.99
CA ALA A 123 1.31 -0.36 23.85
C ALA A 123 -0.13 -0.04 24.26
N THR A 124 -1.10 -0.25 23.36
CA THR A 124 -2.47 0.21 23.60
C THR A 124 -3.45 -0.91 23.90
N LEU A 125 -3.37 -2.03 23.16
CA LEU A 125 -4.25 -3.18 23.38
C LEU A 125 -3.72 -4.18 24.40
N GLU A 126 -2.44 -4.03 24.76
CA GLU A 126 -1.72 -4.86 25.73
C GLU A 126 -1.89 -6.36 25.43
N TRP A 127 -1.54 -6.77 24.21
CA TRP A 127 -1.56 -8.18 23.79
C TRP A 127 -0.38 -8.91 24.45
N THR A 128 -0.57 -9.25 25.72
CA THR A 128 0.41 -9.92 26.57
C THR A 128 0.25 -11.44 26.53
N PRO A 129 1.28 -12.21 26.93
CA PRO A 129 1.19 -13.67 27.02
C PRO A 129 0.14 -14.15 28.02
N GLN A 130 -0.18 -13.35 29.03
CA GLN A 130 -1.16 -13.69 30.08
C GLN A 130 -2.60 -13.55 29.60
N LYS A 131 -2.85 -12.75 28.55
CA LYS A 131 -4.18 -12.54 28.00
C LYS A 131 -4.50 -13.67 27.04
N ILE A 132 -5.46 -14.53 27.41
CA ILE A 132 -5.87 -15.66 26.59
C ILE A 132 -6.78 -15.18 25.46
N PHE A 133 -6.42 -15.52 24.22
CA PHE A 133 -7.24 -15.27 23.04
C PHE A 133 -8.22 -16.43 22.78
N PHE A 134 -7.74 -17.66 22.85
CA PHE A 134 -8.53 -18.84 22.59
C PHE A 134 -8.04 -20.04 23.40
N THR A 135 -8.97 -20.82 23.96
CA THR A 135 -8.67 -22.07 24.66
C THR A 135 -9.27 -23.23 23.88
N PHE A 136 -8.46 -24.26 23.61
CA PHE A 136 -8.95 -25.45 22.92
C PHE A 136 -9.77 -26.32 23.88
N PRO A 137 -10.92 -26.87 23.44
CA PRO A 137 -11.63 -27.89 24.23
C PRO A 137 -10.72 -29.08 24.53
N SER A 138 -10.67 -29.51 25.79
CA SER A 138 -9.71 -30.53 26.25
C SER A 138 -9.79 -31.85 25.47
N PHE A 139 -10.98 -32.24 25.01
CA PHE A 139 -11.19 -33.49 24.25
C PHE A 139 -10.49 -33.51 22.87
N ILE A 140 -10.19 -32.36 22.26
CA ILE A 140 -9.45 -32.31 20.98
C ILE A 140 -7.93 -32.20 21.17
N VAL A 141 -7.47 -31.98 22.39
CA VAL A 141 -6.05 -31.84 22.75
C VAL A 141 -5.61 -32.89 23.77
N LEU A 142 -6.15 -34.11 23.67
CA LEU A 142 -5.77 -35.25 24.51
C LEU A 142 -5.89 -34.98 26.02
N ASN A 143 -6.94 -34.25 26.40
CA ASN A 143 -7.23 -33.83 27.76
C ASN A 143 -6.15 -32.92 28.40
N ASN A 144 -5.43 -32.13 27.59
CA ASN A 144 -4.49 -31.11 28.05
C ASN A 144 -5.12 -29.70 28.07
N ASP A 145 -4.54 -28.80 28.87
CA ASP A 145 -4.89 -27.38 28.89
C ASP A 145 -4.03 -26.60 27.90
N ILE A 146 -4.48 -26.53 26.65
CA ILE A 146 -3.82 -25.77 25.58
C ILE A 146 -4.61 -24.50 25.29
N SER A 147 -3.92 -23.36 25.32
CA SER A 147 -4.49 -22.06 24.94
C SER A 147 -3.52 -21.25 24.09
N ILE A 148 -4.08 -20.34 23.30
CA ILE A 148 -3.35 -19.34 22.50
C ILE A 148 -3.51 -18.00 23.21
N SER A 149 -2.40 -17.35 23.50
CA SER A 149 -2.38 -16.00 24.06
C SER A 149 -2.53 -14.94 22.95
N TYR A 150 -2.92 -13.73 23.33
CA TYR A 150 -2.91 -12.57 22.42
C TYR A 150 -1.49 -12.24 21.93
N ALA A 151 -0.45 -12.50 22.73
CA ALA A 151 0.92 -12.37 22.26
C ALA A 151 1.21 -13.33 21.09
N ALA A 152 0.81 -14.60 21.21
CA ALA A 152 0.94 -15.57 20.13
C ALA A 152 0.13 -15.15 18.89
N LEU A 153 -1.09 -14.63 19.06
CA LEU A 153 -1.89 -14.10 17.96
C LEU A 153 -1.20 -12.93 17.24
N LYS A 154 -0.63 -11.97 17.98
CA LYS A 154 0.15 -10.85 17.41
C LYS A 154 1.30 -11.36 16.55
N ASP A 155 2.07 -12.31 17.06
CA ASP A 155 3.23 -12.85 16.37
C ASP A 155 2.79 -13.62 15.11
N MET A 156 1.71 -14.39 15.18
CA MET A 156 1.11 -15.06 14.02
C MET A 156 0.67 -14.08 12.93
N ILE A 157 -0.02 -12.99 13.29
CA ILE A 157 -0.45 -11.95 12.33
C ILE A 157 0.77 -11.28 11.70
N SER A 158 1.79 -10.95 12.51
CA SER A 158 3.00 -10.28 12.02
C SER A 158 3.78 -11.15 11.05
N ALA A 159 3.97 -12.44 11.41
CA ALA A 159 4.61 -13.42 10.54
C ALA A 159 3.81 -13.64 9.26
N GLY A 160 2.49 -13.84 9.39
CA GLY A 160 1.59 -14.04 8.25
C GLY A 160 1.61 -12.85 7.28
N TYR A 161 1.60 -11.62 7.79
CA TYR A 161 1.73 -10.41 6.98
C TYR A 161 3.07 -10.36 6.23
N ALA A 162 4.19 -10.58 6.92
CA ALA A 162 5.51 -10.55 6.30
C ALA A 162 5.65 -11.63 5.20
N THR A 163 5.18 -12.85 5.48
CA THR A 163 5.15 -13.93 4.48
C THR A 163 4.26 -13.59 3.30
N ALA A 164 3.06 -13.04 3.53
CA ALA A 164 2.17 -12.65 2.45
C ALA A 164 2.80 -11.56 1.55
N MET A 165 3.43 -10.55 2.15
CA MET A 165 4.09 -9.48 1.39
C MET A 165 5.32 -9.99 0.61
N LEU A 166 6.06 -10.95 1.16
CA LEU A 166 7.20 -11.58 0.49
C LEU A 166 6.81 -12.23 -0.85
N PHE A 167 5.61 -12.80 -0.95
CA PHE A 167 5.10 -13.37 -2.20
C PHE A 167 4.36 -12.34 -3.06
N LEU A 168 3.51 -11.51 -2.44
CA LEU A 168 2.67 -10.55 -3.17
C LEU A 168 3.51 -9.53 -3.94
N VAL A 169 4.58 -9.00 -3.33
CA VAL A 169 5.41 -7.97 -3.95
C VAL A 169 6.06 -8.47 -5.26
N PRO A 170 6.78 -9.60 -5.30
CA PRO A 170 7.30 -10.17 -6.54
C PRO A 170 6.23 -10.46 -7.59
N ILE A 171 5.06 -10.97 -7.19
CA ILE A 171 3.95 -11.25 -8.12
C ILE A 171 3.48 -9.96 -8.80
N VAL A 172 3.24 -8.90 -8.02
CA VAL A 172 2.82 -7.60 -8.55
C VAL A 172 3.91 -6.99 -9.43
N MET A 173 5.18 -7.11 -9.05
CA MET A 173 6.32 -6.66 -9.85
C MET A 173 6.39 -7.39 -11.19
N TYR A 174 6.21 -8.72 -11.20
CA TYR A 174 6.19 -9.52 -12.41
C TYR A 174 5.06 -9.09 -13.35
N GLN A 175 3.84 -8.92 -12.81
CA GLN A 175 2.70 -8.43 -13.58
C GLN A 175 2.95 -7.02 -14.15
N TRP A 176 3.57 -6.14 -13.38
CA TRP A 176 3.91 -4.79 -13.80
C TRP A 176 4.95 -4.78 -14.91
N GLN A 177 5.96 -5.64 -14.86
CA GLN A 177 6.95 -5.77 -15.94
C GLN A 177 6.30 -6.30 -17.24
N GLY A 178 5.39 -7.27 -17.13
CA GLY A 178 4.72 -7.90 -18.28
C GLY A 178 3.67 -7.04 -19.01
N ARG A 179 3.32 -5.85 -18.50
CA ARG A 179 2.23 -5.01 -19.05
C ARG A 179 2.44 -4.53 -20.48
N GLY A 180 3.68 -4.36 -20.92
CA GLY A 180 4.01 -3.94 -22.29
C GLY A 180 3.97 -5.08 -23.31
N MET A 181 4.23 -6.32 -22.86
CA MET A 181 4.41 -7.47 -23.74
C MET A 181 3.10 -7.90 -24.44
N LYS A 182 1.94 -7.57 -23.86
CA LYS A 182 0.64 -7.89 -24.47
C LYS A 182 0.29 -6.99 -25.67
N ALA A 183 0.94 -5.84 -25.81
CA ALA A 183 0.69 -4.91 -26.93
C ALA A 183 1.55 -5.20 -28.17
N ASP A 184 2.68 -5.90 -28.00
CA ASP A 184 3.73 -6.07 -29.01
C ASP A 184 3.80 -7.50 -29.58
N LYS A 185 2.73 -8.30 -29.55
CA LYS A 185 2.72 -9.54 -30.34
C LYS A 185 3.02 -9.16 -31.80
N PRO A 186 4.15 -9.59 -32.38
CA PRO A 186 4.49 -9.22 -33.74
C PRO A 186 3.38 -9.72 -34.63
N LYS A 187 2.79 -8.83 -35.44
CA LYS A 187 1.94 -9.29 -36.53
C LYS A 187 2.82 -10.19 -37.41
N PRO A 188 2.33 -11.34 -37.90
CA PRO A 188 3.10 -12.18 -38.82
C PRO A 188 3.62 -11.31 -39.96
N THR A 189 4.94 -11.12 -40.03
CA THR A 189 5.55 -10.37 -41.12
C THR A 189 5.73 -11.32 -42.30
N THR A 190 5.32 -10.89 -43.48
CA THR A 190 5.53 -11.63 -44.74
C THR A 190 7.01 -11.72 -45.13
N VAL A 191 7.88 -11.00 -44.41
CA VAL A 191 9.31 -10.88 -44.67
C VAL A 191 10.06 -11.03 -43.36
N SER A 192 11.16 -11.77 -43.39
CA SER A 192 12.07 -11.93 -42.26
C SER A 192 12.85 -10.62 -42.01
N ASN A 193 13.50 -10.52 -40.85
CA ASN A 193 14.41 -9.42 -40.53
C ASN A 193 15.60 -9.30 -41.51
N TYR A 194 15.81 -10.30 -42.36
CA TYR A 194 16.85 -10.35 -43.39
C TYR A 194 16.27 -10.20 -44.82
N GLY A 195 15.01 -9.76 -44.95
CA GLY A 195 14.38 -9.49 -46.25
C GLY A 195 13.93 -10.74 -47.02
N ARG A 196 13.98 -11.94 -46.41
CA ARG A 196 13.54 -13.17 -47.06
C ARG A 196 12.02 -13.34 -46.89
N PRO A 197 11.26 -13.62 -47.96
CA PRO A 197 9.82 -13.85 -47.84
C PRO A 197 9.56 -15.08 -46.93
N MET A 198 8.69 -14.92 -45.95
CA MET A 198 8.24 -15.98 -45.06
C MET A 198 6.91 -16.54 -45.55
N ARG A 199 6.75 -17.86 -45.52
CA ARG A 199 5.47 -18.50 -45.82
C ARG A 199 4.50 -18.11 -44.71
N VAL A 200 3.50 -17.32 -45.05
CA VAL A 200 2.36 -17.09 -44.17
C VAL A 200 1.46 -18.31 -44.33
N GLU A 201 1.48 -19.23 -43.38
CA GLU A 201 0.48 -20.30 -43.31
C GLU A 201 -0.90 -19.62 -43.15
N ARG A 202 -1.81 -19.92 -44.09
CA ARG A 202 -3.19 -19.41 -44.11
C ARG A 202 -4.03 -20.11 -43.06
#